data_AF-A0A837HLJ1-F1
#
_entry.id   AF-A0A837HLJ1-F1
#
_cell.length_a   1.000
_cell.length_b   1.000
_cell.length_c   1.000
_cell.angle_alpha   90.00
_cell.angle_beta   90.00
_cell.angle_gamma   90.00
#
_symmetry.space_group_name_H-M   'P 1'
#
loop_
_entity.id
_entity.type
_entity.pdbx_description
1 polymer ?
#
loop_
_entity_poly.entity_id
_entity_poly.type
_entity_poly.pdbx_seq_one_letter_code
_entity_poly.pdbx_strand_id
1 'polypeptide(L)'
;MINLPFFRHKTNAIKPKVLVVIDGFGLAPASDGNAISLSRTPNFNYYLKNYPHSELIASGESVGLPANEVGNTEVGHLILGAGRVVLQDLKRINLAIEKGTFYYNKAFLDAASHVKKYNSKLHIMGLASSGNVHSSLEHLYAVLPLCKKEALNQVFLQSWTDSFDLRKILRNGPRQALG
;
A
#
# COMPACT_ATOMS: atom_id res chain seq x y z
N MET A 1 30.74 -52.32 -32.54
CA MET A 1 29.69 -51.37 -32.13
C MET A 1 30.36 -50.06 -31.76
N ILE A 2 30.24 -49.05 -32.60
CA ILE A 2 30.91 -47.75 -32.43
C ILE A 2 30.01 -46.88 -31.55
N ASN A 3 30.52 -46.47 -30.39
CA ASN A 3 29.82 -45.58 -29.47
C ASN A 3 30.10 -44.13 -29.89
N LEU A 4 29.16 -43.53 -30.63
CA LEU A 4 29.29 -42.15 -31.13
C LEU A 4 28.86 -41.15 -30.04
N PRO A 5 29.69 -40.13 -29.70
CA PRO A 5 29.44 -39.19 -28.60
C PRO A 5 28.39 -38.10 -28.92
N PHE A 6 27.61 -38.26 -30.00
CA PHE A 6 26.82 -37.18 -30.57
C PHE A 6 25.34 -37.16 -30.13
N PHE A 7 24.80 -38.29 -29.66
CA PHE A 7 23.44 -38.33 -29.08
C PHE A 7 23.47 -38.04 -27.59
N ARG A 8 23.82 -36.81 -27.22
CA ARG A 8 23.47 -36.29 -25.90
C ARG A 8 21.98 -35.96 -25.96
N HIS A 9 21.12 -36.86 -25.46
CA HIS A 9 19.72 -36.54 -25.23
C HIS A 9 19.66 -35.31 -24.31
N LYS A 10 19.44 -34.12 -24.89
CA LYS A 10 18.96 -32.97 -24.12
C LYS A 10 17.57 -33.36 -23.64
N THR A 11 17.49 -33.93 -22.45
CA THR A 11 16.24 -33.91 -21.71
C THR A 11 15.92 -32.43 -21.51
N ASN A 12 14.87 -31.92 -22.18
CA ASN A 12 14.27 -30.61 -21.89
C ASN A 12 13.62 -30.64 -20.49
N ALA A 13 14.34 -31.15 -19.49
CA ALA A 13 13.92 -31.21 -18.12
C ALA A 13 14.03 -29.78 -17.57
N ILE A 14 12.87 -29.18 -17.32
CA ILE A 14 12.75 -27.88 -16.66
C ILE A 14 13.44 -28.03 -15.30
N LYS A 15 14.48 -27.23 -15.05
CA LYS A 15 15.11 -27.17 -13.73
C LYS A 15 14.19 -26.36 -12.81
N PRO A 16 13.64 -26.94 -11.73
CA PRO A 16 12.71 -26.23 -10.86
C PRO A 16 13.41 -25.05 -10.19
N LYS A 17 12.69 -23.94 -10.08
CA LYS A 17 13.05 -22.77 -9.28
C LYS A 17 12.00 -22.66 -8.20
N VAL A 18 12.42 -22.65 -6.94
CA VAL A 18 11.53 -22.64 -5.79
C VAL A 18 11.84 -21.39 -4.98
N LEU A 19 10.81 -20.58 -4.74
CA LEU A 19 10.82 -19.49 -3.77
C LEU A 19 10.08 -19.99 -2.52
N VAL A 20 10.76 -19.97 -1.37
CA VAL A 20 10.16 -20.33 -0.07
C VAL A 20 10.02 -19.07 0.75
N VAL A 21 8.78 -18.74 1.15
CA VAL A 21 8.47 -17.61 2.03
C VAL A 21 8.11 -18.18 3.39
N ILE A 22 8.88 -17.83 4.42
CA ILE A 22 8.62 -18.20 5.81
C ILE A 22 8.03 -16.97 6.50
N ASP A 23 6.70 -16.95 6.66
CA ASP A 23 6.00 -15.78 7.17
C ASP A 23 6.40 -15.47 8.63
N GLY A 24 6.62 -14.19 8.94
CA GLY A 24 7.08 -13.75 10.26
C GLY A 24 8.51 -14.16 10.65
N PHE A 25 9.34 -14.66 9.72
CA PHE A 25 10.72 -15.08 10.00
C PHE A 25 11.73 -13.98 9.67
N GLY A 26 12.10 -13.17 10.68
CA GLY A 26 13.03 -12.04 10.54
C GLY A 26 14.39 -12.26 11.20
N LEU A 27 15.32 -11.34 10.94
CA LEU A 27 16.62 -11.27 11.61
C LEU A 27 16.56 -10.28 12.77
N ALA A 28 16.93 -10.73 13.97
CA ALA A 28 17.01 -9.90 15.16
C ALA A 28 18.13 -10.41 16.08
N PRO A 29 18.72 -9.57 16.95
CA PRO A 29 19.67 -10.01 17.96
C PRO A 29 19.11 -11.13 18.84
N ALA A 30 20.00 -11.99 19.35
CA ALA A 30 19.61 -13.04 20.28
C ALA A 30 19.04 -12.44 21.57
N SER A 31 17.91 -12.97 22.03
CA SER A 31 17.25 -12.56 23.28
C SER A 31 16.32 -13.66 23.76
N ASP A 32 15.91 -13.58 25.03
CA ASP A 32 14.95 -14.52 25.63
C ASP A 32 13.57 -14.51 24.93
N GLY A 33 13.26 -13.43 24.20
CA GLY A 33 12.04 -13.31 23.38
C GLY A 33 12.22 -13.71 21.91
N ASN A 34 13.45 -13.99 21.46
CA ASN A 34 13.73 -14.30 20.06
C ASN A 34 13.61 -15.81 19.82
N ALA A 35 12.39 -16.23 19.47
CA ALA A 35 12.08 -17.64 19.16
C ALA A 35 12.97 -18.23 18.05
N ILE A 36 13.43 -17.44 17.08
CA ILE A 36 14.28 -17.92 15.98
C ILE A 36 15.65 -18.31 16.51
N SER A 37 16.26 -17.47 17.35
CA SER A 37 17.57 -17.75 17.97
C SER A 37 17.55 -18.89 18.98
N LEU A 38 16.42 -19.08 19.66
CA LEU A 38 16.22 -20.14 20.65
C LEU A 38 15.86 -21.50 20.01
N SER A 39 15.43 -21.49 18.75
CA SER A 39 14.99 -22.68 18.04
C SER A 39 16.16 -23.49 17.46
N ARG A 40 16.00 -24.81 17.40
CA ARG A 40 16.94 -25.70 16.70
C ARG A 40 16.60 -25.73 15.21
N THR A 41 17.36 -24.98 14.40
CA THR A 41 17.15 -24.82 12.95
C THR A 41 18.32 -25.40 12.11
N PRO A 42 18.66 -26.70 12.24
CA PRO A 42 19.89 -27.27 11.67
C PRO A 42 19.97 -27.13 10.14
N ASN A 43 18.84 -27.30 9.44
CA ASN A 43 18.78 -27.16 7.98
C ASN A 43 18.97 -25.70 7.55
N PHE A 44 18.32 -24.76 8.22
CA PHE A 44 18.45 -23.33 7.91
C PHE A 44 19.89 -22.84 8.14
N ASN A 45 20.48 -23.24 9.27
CA ASN A 45 21.87 -22.93 9.61
C ASN A 45 22.86 -23.55 8.61
N TYR A 46 22.58 -24.78 8.15
CA TYR A 46 23.37 -25.41 7.09
C TYR A 46 23.30 -24.60 5.78
N TYR A 47 22.12 -24.14 5.38
CA TYR A 47 21.98 -23.33 4.15
C TYR A 47 22.70 -21.99 4.25
N LEU A 48 22.53 -21.26 5.36
CA LEU A 48 23.23 -19.99 5.59
C LEU A 48 24.77 -20.14 5.55
N LYS A 49 25.31 -21.23 6.10
CA LYS A 49 26.76 -21.46 6.14
C LYS A 49 27.36 -21.84 4.77
N ASN A 50 26.62 -22.59 3.95
CA ASN A 50 27.17 -23.24 2.76
C ASN A 50 26.77 -22.58 1.43
N TYR A 51 25.81 -21.64 1.43
CA TYR A 51 25.34 -20.99 0.21
C TYR A 51 25.35 -19.46 0.33
N PRO A 52 25.47 -18.72 -0.79
CA PRO A 52 25.35 -17.28 -0.81
C PRO A 52 24.00 -16.82 -0.25
N HIS A 53 24.03 -15.84 0.65
CA HIS A 53 22.85 -15.23 1.23
C HIS A 53 23.08 -13.73 1.41
N SER A 54 21.99 -12.99 1.59
CA SER A 54 22.00 -11.57 1.87
C SER A 54 20.77 -11.21 2.70
N GLU A 55 20.72 -9.97 3.17
CA GLU A 55 19.65 -9.45 4.02
C GLU A 55 18.88 -8.38 3.25
N LEU A 56 17.55 -8.36 3.43
CA LEU A 56 16.67 -7.39 2.77
C LEU A 56 15.81 -6.70 3.82
N ILE A 57 15.53 -5.41 3.59
CA ILE A 57 14.62 -4.63 4.43
C ILE A 57 13.18 -4.94 4.00
N ALA A 58 12.40 -5.55 4.89
CA ALA A 58 11.02 -5.98 4.64
C ALA A 58 9.97 -5.07 5.32
N SER A 59 10.34 -3.84 5.68
CA SER A 59 9.49 -2.90 6.41
C SER A 59 9.72 -1.45 5.96
N GLY A 60 8.84 -0.56 6.39
CA GLY A 60 8.90 0.87 6.10
C GLY A 60 8.96 1.21 4.61
N GLU A 61 9.77 2.22 4.27
CA GLU A 61 9.80 2.78 2.92
C GLU A 61 10.32 1.82 1.85
N SER A 62 11.19 0.88 2.24
CA SER A 62 11.73 -0.17 1.37
C SER A 62 10.63 -1.05 0.79
N VAL A 63 9.48 -1.12 1.46
CA VAL A 63 8.30 -1.87 1.02
C VAL A 63 7.08 -0.97 0.77
N GLY A 64 7.29 0.33 0.56
CA GLY A 64 6.22 1.26 0.19
C GLY A 64 5.32 1.68 1.36
N LEU A 65 5.68 1.33 2.60
CA LEU A 65 5.04 1.81 3.82
C LEU A 65 5.62 3.17 4.27
N PRO A 66 4.96 3.89 5.20
CA PRO A 66 5.57 5.02 5.90
C PRO A 66 6.86 4.64 6.64
N ALA A 67 7.69 5.63 6.97
CA ALA A 67 8.91 5.38 7.74
C ALA A 67 8.58 4.74 9.10
N ASN A 68 9.38 3.75 9.52
CA ASN A 68 9.25 2.99 10.77
C ASN A 68 7.98 2.14 10.92
N GLU A 69 7.18 1.99 9.86
CA GLU A 69 6.06 1.05 9.85
C GLU A 69 6.55 -0.40 9.75
N VAL A 70 5.95 -1.26 10.56
CA VAL A 70 6.26 -2.70 10.56
C VAL A 70 5.73 -3.33 9.27
N GLY A 71 6.52 -4.22 8.67
CA GLY A 71 6.10 -4.98 7.50
C GLY A 71 4.96 -5.94 7.84
N ASN A 72 4.17 -6.29 6.83
CA ASN A 72 3.09 -7.27 6.98
C ASN A 72 3.05 -8.23 5.78
N THR A 73 2.30 -9.31 5.93
CA THR A 73 2.20 -10.40 4.94
C THR A 73 1.72 -9.90 3.58
N GLU A 74 0.71 -9.03 3.54
CA GLU A 74 0.11 -8.53 2.29
C GLU A 74 1.12 -7.70 1.48
N VAL A 75 1.73 -6.70 2.12
CA VAL A 75 2.73 -5.83 1.52
C VAL A 75 3.94 -6.64 1.06
N GLY A 76 4.40 -7.59 1.89
CA GLY A 76 5.55 -8.44 1.58
C GLY A 76 5.30 -9.31 0.34
N HIS A 77 4.17 -10.01 0.27
CA HIS A 77 3.83 -10.86 -0.87
C HIS A 77 3.61 -10.04 -2.15
N LEU A 78 2.97 -8.88 -2.04
CA LEU A 78 2.73 -7.99 -3.17
C LEU A 78 4.05 -7.54 -3.81
N ILE A 79 5.03 -7.14 -3.01
CA ILE A 79 6.31 -6.65 -3.53
C ILE A 79 7.18 -7.78 -4.09
N LEU A 80 7.21 -8.93 -3.42
CA LEU A 80 7.90 -10.12 -3.93
C LEU A 80 7.34 -10.54 -5.30
N GLY A 81 6.02 -10.53 -5.44
CA GLY A 81 5.35 -10.84 -6.72
C GLY A 81 5.53 -9.75 -7.78
N ALA A 82 5.54 -8.47 -7.38
CA ALA A 82 5.64 -7.35 -8.30
C ALA A 82 7.07 -7.06 -8.78
N GLY A 83 8.09 -7.46 -8.03
CA GLY A 83 9.50 -7.17 -8.32
C GLY A 83 9.86 -5.68 -8.23
N ARG A 84 9.02 -4.87 -7.57
CA ARG A 84 9.21 -3.43 -7.35
C ARG A 84 8.44 -2.96 -6.13
N VAL A 85 8.84 -1.82 -5.56
CA VAL A 85 8.08 -1.15 -4.50
C VAL A 85 6.71 -0.75 -5.03
N VAL A 86 5.66 -1.19 -4.34
CA VAL A 86 4.28 -0.81 -4.64
C VAL A 86 3.81 0.14 -3.55
N LEU A 87 3.49 1.38 -3.95
CA LEU A 87 2.92 2.36 -3.02
C LEU A 87 1.50 1.93 -2.67
N GLN A 88 1.27 1.79 -1.36
CA GLN A 88 -0.07 1.60 -0.81
C GLN A 88 -0.97 2.79 -1.10
N ASP A 89 -2.28 2.56 -1.19
CA ASP A 89 -3.23 3.57 -1.68
C ASP A 89 -3.20 4.86 -0.87
N LEU A 90 -3.10 4.79 0.46
CA LEU A 90 -2.97 5.98 1.32
C LEU A 90 -1.75 6.84 0.91
N LYS A 91 -0.56 6.23 0.82
CA LYS A 91 0.68 6.93 0.45
C LYS A 91 0.63 7.41 -1.01
N ARG A 92 0.03 6.63 -1.90
CA ARG A 92 -0.17 6.97 -3.32
C ARG A 92 -1.06 8.21 -3.49
N ILE A 93 -2.18 8.27 -2.77
CA ILE A 93 -3.10 9.41 -2.80
C ILE A 93 -2.46 10.63 -2.15
N ASN A 94 -1.80 10.48 -0.99
CA ASN A 94 -1.06 11.57 -0.33
C ASN A 94 -0.04 12.21 -1.28
N LEU A 95 0.77 11.38 -1.93
CA LEU A 95 1.77 11.85 -2.89
C LEU A 95 1.14 12.52 -4.12
N ALA A 96 -0.02 12.04 -4.56
CA ALA A 96 -0.76 12.67 -5.66
C ALA A 96 -1.31 14.04 -5.26
N ILE A 97 -1.77 14.22 -4.02
CA ILE A 97 -2.22 15.50 -3.47
C ILE A 97 -1.03 16.46 -3.37
N GLU A 98 0.08 16.02 -2.80
CA GLU A 98 1.32 16.80 -2.63
C GLU A 98 1.88 17.28 -3.98
N LYS A 99 1.96 16.38 -4.98
CA LYS A 99 2.44 16.70 -6.32
C LYS A 99 1.40 17.43 -7.19
N GLY A 100 0.19 17.61 -6.68
CA GLY A 100 -0.93 18.21 -7.40
C GLY A 100 -1.52 17.35 -8.53
N THR A 101 -1.01 16.15 -8.80
CA THR A 101 -1.53 15.24 -9.83
C THR A 101 -2.94 14.73 -9.50
N PHE A 102 -3.31 14.72 -8.21
CA PHE A 102 -4.66 14.43 -7.73
C PHE A 102 -5.72 15.30 -8.43
N TYR A 103 -5.42 16.58 -8.65
CA TYR A 103 -6.35 17.55 -9.25
C TYR A 103 -6.51 17.42 -10.76
N TYR A 104 -5.70 16.58 -11.40
CA TYR A 104 -5.79 16.28 -12.84
C TYR A 104 -6.26 14.85 -13.10
N ASN A 105 -6.73 14.15 -12.07
CA ASN A 105 -7.25 12.80 -12.22
C ASN A 105 -8.45 12.82 -13.16
N LYS A 106 -8.35 12.08 -14.27
CA LYS A 106 -9.38 12.02 -15.31
C LYS A 106 -10.75 11.64 -14.75
N ALA A 107 -10.84 10.71 -13.80
CA ALA A 107 -12.11 10.32 -13.21
C ALA A 107 -12.80 11.46 -12.47
N PHE A 108 -12.03 12.30 -11.77
CA PHE A 108 -12.55 13.49 -11.09
C PHE A 108 -13.02 14.56 -12.08
N LEU A 109 -12.26 14.81 -13.13
CA LEU A 109 -12.62 15.77 -14.17
C LEU A 109 -13.85 15.31 -14.97
N ASP A 110 -13.96 14.01 -15.24
CA ASP A 110 -15.11 13.40 -15.90
C ASP A 110 -16.37 13.53 -15.01
N ALA A 111 -16.25 13.28 -13.70
CA ALA A 111 -17.34 13.47 -12.75
C ALA A 111 -17.79 14.94 -12.67
N ALA A 112 -16.86 15.89 -12.59
CA ALA A 112 -17.16 17.32 -12.61
C ALA A 112 -17.84 17.75 -13.92
N SER A 113 -17.35 17.24 -15.06
CA SER A 113 -17.93 17.50 -16.38
C SER A 113 -19.35 16.96 -16.50
N HIS A 114 -19.61 15.77 -15.94
CA HIS A 114 -20.94 15.19 -15.88
C HIS A 114 -21.91 16.10 -15.09
N VAL A 115 -21.49 16.55 -13.89
CA VAL A 115 -22.30 17.44 -13.06
C VAL A 115 -22.65 18.74 -13.79
N LYS A 116 -21.67 19.37 -14.45
CA LYS A 116 -21.88 20.58 -15.27
C LYS A 116 -22.84 20.34 -16.43
N LYS A 117 -22.64 19.25 -17.18
CA LYS A 117 -23.42 18.92 -18.37
C LYS A 117 -24.89 18.71 -18.06
N TYR A 118 -25.19 18.07 -16.93
CA TYR A 118 -26.57 17.71 -16.56
C TYR A 118 -27.18 18.62 -15.50
N ASN A 119 -26.48 19.69 -15.10
CA ASN A 119 -26.89 20.59 -14.02
C ASN A 119 -27.34 19.82 -12.77
N SER A 120 -26.56 18.79 -12.41
CA SER A 120 -26.88 17.89 -11.31
C SER A 120 -26.07 18.24 -10.05
N LYS A 121 -26.14 17.38 -9.04
CA LYS A 121 -25.50 17.57 -7.73
C LYS A 121 -24.34 16.60 -7.57
N LEU A 122 -23.21 17.07 -7.06
CA LEU A 122 -22.11 16.20 -6.66
C LEU A 122 -22.32 15.73 -5.22
N HIS A 123 -22.30 14.42 -5.00
CA HIS A 123 -22.29 13.83 -3.67
C HIS A 123 -20.92 13.22 -3.39
N ILE A 124 -20.29 13.67 -2.32
CA ILE A 124 -19.05 13.11 -1.80
C ILE A 124 -19.44 12.25 -0.59
N MET A 125 -19.12 10.96 -0.65
CA MET A 125 -19.45 9.99 0.40
C MET A 125 -18.18 9.34 0.93
N GLY A 126 -18.06 9.20 2.24
CA GLY A 126 -16.90 8.53 2.82
C GLY A 126 -16.88 8.52 4.34
N LEU A 127 -15.99 7.71 4.90
CA LEU A 127 -15.73 7.70 6.34
C LEU A 127 -14.95 8.96 6.73
N ALA A 128 -15.45 9.74 7.69
CA ALA A 128 -14.76 10.86 8.29
C ALA A 128 -14.13 10.38 9.62
N SER A 129 -12.90 9.91 9.57
CA SER A 129 -12.15 9.38 10.72
C SER A 129 -10.66 9.70 10.58
N SER A 130 -9.95 9.88 11.71
CA SER A 130 -8.48 10.04 11.72
C SER A 130 -7.72 8.70 11.72
N GLY A 131 -8.43 7.58 11.58
CA GLY A 131 -7.82 6.25 11.61
C GLY A 131 -6.91 5.90 10.41
N ASN A 132 -7.05 6.56 9.25
CA ASN A 132 -6.23 6.32 8.04
C ASN A 132 -6.25 4.88 7.48
N VAL A 133 -7.09 3.99 8.03
CA VAL A 133 -7.25 2.61 7.55
C VAL A 133 -8.19 2.56 6.35
N HIS A 134 -9.38 3.16 6.45
CA HIS A 134 -10.40 3.14 5.41
C HIS A 134 -10.55 4.48 4.67
N SER A 135 -10.08 5.58 5.26
CA SER A 135 -10.17 6.92 4.71
C SER A 135 -9.20 7.87 5.41
N SER A 136 -8.96 9.03 4.79
CA SER A 136 -8.22 10.15 5.36
C SER A 136 -9.06 11.43 5.26
N LEU A 137 -9.10 12.21 6.35
CA LEU A 137 -9.75 13.52 6.35
C LEU A 137 -9.05 14.50 5.41
N GLU A 138 -7.73 14.38 5.28
CA GLU A 138 -6.91 15.18 4.36
C GLU A 138 -7.30 14.91 2.91
N HIS A 139 -7.60 13.66 2.55
CA HIS A 139 -8.12 13.32 1.21
C HIS A 139 -9.47 13.97 0.96
N LEU A 140 -10.37 13.89 1.95
CA LEU A 140 -11.68 14.52 1.87
C LEU A 140 -11.55 16.04 1.67
N TYR A 141 -10.66 16.69 2.43
CA TYR A 141 -10.38 18.12 2.28
C TYR A 141 -9.76 18.46 0.93
N ALA A 142 -8.91 17.60 0.36
CA ALA A 142 -8.33 17.81 -0.97
C ALA A 142 -9.38 17.78 -2.10
N VAL A 143 -10.52 17.11 -1.92
CA VAL A 143 -11.62 17.12 -2.91
C VAL A 143 -12.33 18.48 -2.95
N LEU A 144 -12.33 19.26 -1.86
CA LEU A 144 -13.04 20.55 -1.82
C LEU A 144 -12.40 21.62 -2.74
N PRO A 145 -11.06 21.85 -2.75
CA PRO A 145 -10.40 22.71 -3.72
C PRO A 145 -10.62 22.28 -5.17
N LEU A 146 -10.66 20.97 -5.44
CA LEU A 146 -11.00 20.45 -6.77
C LEU A 146 -12.40 20.91 -7.18
N CYS A 147 -13.40 20.73 -6.31
CA CYS A 147 -14.78 21.15 -6.59
C CYS A 147 -14.87 22.65 -6.86
N LYS A 148 -14.13 23.45 -6.07
CA LYS A 148 -14.04 24.91 -6.25
C LYS A 148 -13.36 25.29 -7.58
N LYS A 149 -12.24 24.65 -7.92
CA LYS A 149 -11.52 24.87 -9.18
C LYS A 149 -12.40 24.54 -10.38
N GLU A 150 -13.19 23.49 -10.26
CA GLU A 150 -14.16 23.08 -11.26
C GLU A 150 -15.48 23.86 -11.19
N ALA A 151 -15.62 24.90 -10.36
CA ALA A 151 -16.84 25.71 -10.28
C ALA A 151 -18.13 24.88 -10.06
N LEU A 152 -18.05 23.85 -9.22
CA LEU A 152 -19.21 23.05 -8.85
C LEU A 152 -19.99 23.74 -7.72
N ASN A 153 -21.23 24.14 -8.01
CA ASN A 153 -22.05 24.95 -7.09
C ASN A 153 -22.91 24.12 -6.12
N GLN A 154 -23.15 22.85 -6.42
CA GLN A 154 -24.00 21.97 -5.62
C GLN A 154 -23.24 20.73 -5.18
N VAL A 155 -22.51 20.85 -4.07
CA VAL A 155 -21.70 19.79 -3.48
C VAL A 155 -22.26 19.40 -2.13
N PHE A 156 -22.55 18.11 -1.95
CA PHE A 156 -23.09 17.55 -0.72
C PHE A 156 -22.11 16.55 -0.14
N LEU A 157 -21.79 16.70 1.16
CA LEU A 157 -20.94 15.77 1.88
C LEU A 157 -21.81 14.84 2.74
N GLN A 158 -21.68 13.53 2.52
CA GLN A 158 -22.27 12.50 3.36
C GLN A 158 -21.16 11.71 4.03
N SER A 159 -20.92 12.04 5.30
CA SER A 159 -19.90 11.37 6.09
C SER A 159 -20.50 10.23 6.93
N TRP A 160 -19.80 9.10 6.94
CA TRP A 160 -19.96 8.11 7.99
C TRP A 160 -18.95 8.41 9.10
N THR A 161 -19.34 8.31 10.36
CA THR A 161 -18.42 8.51 11.49
C THR A 161 -18.01 7.18 12.07
N ASP A 162 -16.72 7.00 12.32
CA ASP A 162 -16.25 5.86 13.09
C ASP A 162 -16.48 6.10 14.59
N SER A 163 -16.84 5.03 15.30
CA SER A 163 -17.08 4.95 16.74
C SER A 163 -15.95 5.52 17.60
N PHE A 164 -14.72 5.60 17.06
CA PHE A 164 -13.54 6.08 17.77
C PHE A 164 -13.41 7.61 17.82
N ASP A 165 -14.09 8.40 16.96
CA ASP A 165 -13.63 9.76 16.63
C ASP A 165 -14.69 10.89 16.66
N LEU A 166 -15.79 10.70 17.41
CA LEU A 166 -16.81 11.75 17.64
C LEU A 166 -16.26 13.06 18.25
N ARG A 167 -15.06 13.06 18.85
CA ARG A 167 -14.53 14.23 19.60
C ARG A 167 -13.76 15.25 18.76
N LYS A 168 -13.11 14.86 17.66
CA LYS A 168 -12.27 15.79 16.87
C LYS A 168 -13.05 16.61 15.84
N ILE A 169 -14.04 15.99 15.20
CA ILE A 169 -14.84 16.63 14.13
C ILE A 169 -15.69 17.78 14.70
N LEU A 170 -16.23 17.64 15.91
CA LEU A 170 -17.06 18.67 16.55
C LEU A 170 -16.27 19.85 17.12
N ARG A 171 -14.96 19.71 17.39
CA ARG A 171 -14.12 20.79 17.94
C ARG A 171 -13.46 21.67 16.87
N ASN A 172 -13.14 21.11 15.69
CA ASN A 172 -12.32 21.81 14.68
C ASN A 172 -13.02 22.01 13.32
N GLY A 173 -14.29 21.64 13.16
CA GLY A 173 -15.06 21.98 11.96
C GLY A 173 -15.21 23.50 11.81
N PRO A 174 -15.15 24.06 10.59
CA PRO A 174 -15.39 25.48 10.37
C PRO A 174 -16.82 25.84 10.77
N ARG A 175 -16.99 26.37 11.98
CA ARG A 175 -18.20 27.12 12.38
C ARG A 175 -18.14 28.50 11.75
N GLN A 176 -18.23 28.61 10.42
CA GLN A 176 -18.45 29.88 9.73
C GLN A 176 -18.64 29.64 8.23
N ALA A 177 -19.89 29.82 7.76
CA ALA A 177 -20.32 30.32 6.45
C ALA A 177 -21.76 29.84 6.13
N LEU A 178 -22.69 30.13 7.03
CA LEU A 178 -24.12 30.27 6.69
C LEU A 178 -24.57 31.54 7.42
N GLY A 179 -24.40 32.65 6.72
CA GLY A 179 -24.64 34.02 7.12
C GLY A 179 -24.20 34.92 5.98
#